data_AF-A0A172XCZ3-F1
#
_entry.id   AF-A0A172XCZ3-F1
#
_cell.length_a   1.000
_cell.length_b   1.000
_cell.length_c   1.000
_cell.angle_alpha   90.00
_cell.angle_beta   90.00
_cell.angle_gamma   90.00
#
_symmetry.space_group_name_H-M   'P 1'
#
loop_
_entity.id
_entity.type
_entity.pdbx_description
1 polymer ?
#
loop_
_entity_poly.entity_id
_entity_poly.type
_entity_poly.pdbx_seq_one_letter_code
_entity_poly.pdbx_strand_id
1 'polypeptide(L)'
;MFTQFILIICRIFLFYILGAFVLSAAAVKVNLKADVKASVKIDSYCDKDYYCYKEYTEKFKSGSISRIFLKKKDMTEVSKERLRTGIKNRDCRKTVVASYPDYSLEFSIVGEHQAVNIKQVIFDGIKATPSIFELFEPSWQLAEVRDFQMGPIDVNCKFLKFVFPMSINNTFTIRLKKRLVDKLRAQPRIKITLISHNNKKFIVETDNFIKKYSF
;
A
#
# COMPACT_ATOMS: atom_id res chain seq x y z
N MET A 1 67.64 -10.07 28.15
CA MET A 1 67.37 -10.18 26.70
C MET A 1 66.01 -10.80 26.37
N PHE A 2 65.53 -11.83 27.09
CA PHE A 2 64.23 -12.47 26.81
C PHE A 2 63.00 -11.57 27.01
N THR A 3 63.00 -10.71 28.04
CA THR A 3 61.86 -9.81 28.34
C THR A 3 61.61 -8.75 27.27
N GLN A 4 62.65 -8.25 26.62
CA GLN A 4 62.52 -7.30 25.51
C GLN A 4 61.93 -7.98 24.27
N PHE A 5 62.29 -9.23 24.00
CA PHE A 5 61.75 -10.00 22.87
C PHE A 5 60.25 -10.28 23.03
N ILE A 6 59.81 -10.62 24.25
CA ILE A 6 58.38 -10.86 24.55
C ILE A 6 57.56 -9.59 24.34
N LEU A 7 58.07 -8.42 24.76
CA LEU A 7 57.39 -7.14 24.57
C LEU A 7 57.26 -6.74 23.10
N ILE A 8 58.26 -7.05 22.28
CA ILE A 8 58.23 -6.79 20.83
C ILE A 8 57.18 -7.68 20.15
N ILE A 9 57.15 -8.98 20.49
CA ILE A 9 56.17 -9.92 19.93
C ILE A 9 54.73 -9.54 20.33
N CYS A 10 54.49 -9.18 21.60
CA CYS A 10 53.18 -8.72 22.06
C CYS A 10 52.71 -7.45 21.33
N ARG A 11 53.60 -6.49 21.07
CA ARG A 11 53.24 -5.28 20.30
C ARG A 11 52.84 -5.61 18.87
N ILE A 12 53.58 -6.48 18.19
CA ILE A 12 53.27 -6.90 16.81
C ILE A 12 51.91 -7.63 16.77
N PHE A 13 51.64 -8.49 17.75
CA PHE A 13 50.38 -9.22 17.83
C PHE A 13 49.17 -8.30 18.07
N LEU A 14 49.31 -7.29 18.93
CA LEU A 14 48.28 -6.27 19.16
C LEU A 14 48.01 -5.43 17.90
N PHE A 15 49.05 -5.05 17.16
CA PHE A 15 48.89 -4.35 15.88
C PHE A 15 48.19 -5.21 14.83
N TYR A 16 48.44 -6.52 14.79
CA TYR A 16 47.75 -7.44 13.88
C TYR A 16 46.26 -7.61 14.22
N ILE A 17 45.93 -7.76 15.51
CA ILE A 17 44.53 -7.87 15.95
C ILE A 17 43.77 -6.56 15.68
N LEU A 18 44.36 -5.40 16.03
CA LEU A 18 43.73 -4.11 15.73
C LEU A 18 43.61 -3.85 14.22
N GLY A 19 44.61 -4.24 13.42
CA GLY A 19 44.56 -4.12 11.96
C GLY A 19 43.44 -4.95 11.32
N ALA A 20 43.23 -6.18 11.79
CA ALA A 20 42.13 -7.04 11.33
C ALA A 20 40.75 -6.49 11.75
N PHE A 21 40.65 -5.82 12.90
CA PHE A 21 39.42 -5.15 13.34
C PHE A 21 39.11 -3.88 12.52
N VAL A 22 40.12 -3.10 12.14
CA VAL A 22 39.92 -1.90 11.31
C VAL A 22 39.58 -2.28 9.86
N LEU A 23 40.18 -3.34 9.31
CA LEU A 23 39.83 -3.86 7.98
C LEU A 23 38.43 -4.49 7.92
N SER A 24 37.99 -5.16 8.98
CA SER A 24 36.61 -5.68 9.06
C SER A 24 35.57 -4.58 9.29
N ALA A 25 35.89 -3.51 10.01
CA ALA A 25 35.03 -2.33 10.12
C ALA A 25 34.95 -1.52 8.81
N ALA A 26 36.05 -1.44 8.05
CA ALA A 26 36.09 -0.72 6.77
C ALA A 26 35.48 -1.52 5.59
N ALA A 27 35.52 -2.86 5.64
CA ALA A 27 34.92 -3.72 4.61
C ALA A 27 33.41 -3.97 4.81
N VAL A 28 32.83 -3.61 5.96
CA VAL A 28 31.38 -3.64 6.21
C VAL A 28 30.78 -2.25 5.96
N LYS A 29 31.08 -1.69 4.78
CA LYS A 29 30.11 -0.88 4.02
C LYS A 29 29.71 -1.66 2.77
N VAL A 30 29.34 -2.92 2.97
CA VAL A 30 28.48 -3.60 2.00
C VAL A 30 27.18 -2.81 2.01
N ASN A 31 26.92 -2.15 0.89
CA ASN A 31 25.62 -1.57 0.57
C ASN A 31 24.55 -2.65 0.77
N LEU A 32 23.96 -2.71 1.97
CA LEU A 32 22.80 -3.51 2.27
C LEU A 32 21.55 -2.83 1.69
N LYS A 33 21.61 -2.49 0.40
CA LYS A 33 20.45 -2.58 -0.49
C LYS A 33 20.51 -3.98 -1.11
N ALA A 34 20.54 -5.01 -0.26
CA ALA A 34 20.09 -6.31 -0.70
C ALA A 34 18.61 -6.09 -1.05
N ASP A 35 18.31 -6.08 -2.34
CA ASP A 35 16.96 -6.07 -2.89
C ASP A 35 16.17 -7.19 -2.21
N VAL A 36 15.49 -6.85 -1.13
CA VAL A 36 14.46 -7.67 -0.52
C VAL A 36 13.27 -7.60 -1.48
N LYS A 37 13.40 -8.26 -2.64
CA LYS A 37 12.40 -8.24 -3.71
C LYS A 37 11.06 -8.62 -3.11
N ALA A 38 10.17 -7.63 -3.05
CA ALA A 38 8.76 -7.83 -2.81
C ALA A 38 8.23 -8.82 -3.85
N SER A 39 7.36 -9.75 -3.45
CA SER A 39 6.70 -10.62 -4.42
C SER A 39 5.57 -9.83 -5.07
N VAL A 40 5.74 -9.56 -6.37
CA VAL A 40 4.78 -8.81 -7.19
C VAL A 40 3.99 -9.80 -8.04
N LYS A 41 2.66 -9.69 -8.01
CA LYS A 41 1.74 -10.45 -8.86
C LYS A 41 0.84 -9.50 -9.62
N ILE A 42 0.65 -9.75 -10.91
CA ILE A 42 -0.23 -8.97 -11.78
C ILE A 42 -1.10 -9.93 -12.56
N ASP A 43 -2.40 -9.73 -12.46
CA ASP A 43 -3.39 -10.53 -13.17
C ASP A 43 -4.33 -9.59 -13.94
N SER A 44 -4.85 -10.07 -15.06
CA SER A 44 -5.91 -9.40 -15.82
C SER A 44 -6.88 -10.44 -16.32
N TYR A 45 -8.17 -10.22 -16.09
CA TYR A 45 -9.23 -11.15 -16.46
C TYR A 45 -10.53 -10.37 -16.69
N CYS A 46 -11.47 -10.96 -17.42
CA CYS A 46 -12.79 -10.39 -17.59
C CYS A 46 -13.86 -11.42 -17.22
N ASP A 47 -14.89 -10.95 -16.52
CA ASP A 47 -16.16 -11.66 -16.46
C ASP A 47 -16.75 -11.63 -17.88
N LYS A 48 -17.36 -12.74 -18.33
CA LYS A 48 -17.83 -12.90 -19.72
C LYS A 48 -18.55 -11.67 -20.26
N ASP A 49 -19.46 -11.08 -19.46
CA ASP A 49 -20.37 -10.05 -19.97
C ASP A 49 -20.28 -8.69 -19.26
N TYR A 50 -19.65 -8.57 -18.10
CA TYR A 50 -19.87 -7.43 -17.21
C TYR A 50 -18.67 -6.53 -17.02
N TYR A 51 -17.55 -7.09 -16.55
CA TYR A 51 -16.41 -6.31 -16.11
C TYR A 51 -15.09 -6.94 -16.52
N CYS A 52 -14.11 -6.10 -16.77
CA CYS A 52 -12.71 -6.49 -16.83
C CYS A 52 -12.00 -5.99 -15.59
N TYR A 53 -11.06 -6.78 -15.11
CA TYR A 53 -10.28 -6.49 -13.92
C TYR A 53 -8.80 -6.52 -14.25
N LYS A 54 -8.08 -5.64 -13.57
CA LYS A 54 -6.62 -5.67 -13.52
C LYS A 54 -6.22 -5.56 -12.06
N GLU A 55 -5.42 -6.50 -11.61
CA GLU A 55 -5.06 -6.65 -10.20
C GLU A 55 -3.54 -6.58 -10.06
N TYR A 56 -3.09 -5.88 -9.02
CA TYR A 56 -1.70 -5.79 -8.62
C TYR A 56 -1.63 -6.17 -7.14
N THR A 57 -0.75 -7.11 -6.81
CA THR A 57 -0.40 -7.43 -5.43
C THR A 57 1.09 -7.27 -5.25
N GLU A 58 1.50 -6.60 -4.18
CA GLU A 58 2.89 -6.56 -3.74
C GLU A 58 2.95 -6.93 -2.26
N LYS A 59 3.79 -7.92 -1.93
CA LYS A 59 4.04 -8.32 -0.54
C LYS A 59 5.41 -7.82 -0.08
N PHE A 60 5.43 -7.12 1.03
CA PHE A 60 6.63 -6.60 1.67
C PHE A 60 7.09 -7.57 2.76
N LYS A 61 8.40 -7.77 2.88
CA LYS A 61 8.97 -8.65 3.92
C LYS A 61 9.21 -7.95 5.26
N SER A 62 9.09 -6.63 5.29
CA SER A 62 9.37 -5.82 6.49
C SER A 62 8.46 -4.59 6.52
N GLY A 63 8.30 -4.01 7.71
CA GLY A 63 7.39 -2.90 7.96
C GLY A 63 6.02 -3.36 8.46
N SER A 64 5.21 -2.39 8.86
CA SER A 64 3.88 -2.64 9.45
C SER A 64 2.80 -2.92 8.41
N ILE A 65 3.09 -2.72 7.12
CA ILE A 65 2.22 -3.07 5.99
C ILE A 65 2.89 -4.24 5.27
N SER A 66 2.26 -5.41 5.30
CA SER A 66 2.79 -6.63 4.66
C SER A 66 2.38 -6.76 3.21
N ARG A 67 1.30 -6.09 2.79
CA ARG A 67 0.78 -6.17 1.42
C ARG A 67 0.02 -4.93 1.02
N ILE A 68 0.19 -4.54 -0.25
CA ILE A 68 -0.77 -3.69 -0.96
C ILE A 68 -1.43 -4.48 -2.09
N PHE A 69 -2.71 -4.18 -2.34
CA PHE A 69 -3.47 -4.73 -3.44
C PHE A 69 -4.26 -3.63 -4.15
N LEU A 70 -3.95 -3.39 -5.42
CA LEU A 70 -4.72 -2.48 -6.27
C LEU A 70 -5.55 -3.30 -7.25
N LYS A 71 -6.85 -3.05 -7.28
CA LYS A 71 -7.76 -3.61 -8.27
C LYS A 71 -8.42 -2.49 -9.05
N LYS A 72 -8.23 -2.53 -10.37
CA LYS A 72 -8.99 -1.74 -11.34
C LYS A 72 -10.12 -2.60 -11.86
N LYS A 73 -11.32 -2.03 -11.93
CA LYS A 73 -12.51 -2.62 -12.51
C LYS A 73 -13.02 -1.71 -13.61
N ASP A 74 -13.04 -2.21 -14.83
CA ASP A 74 -13.57 -1.56 -16.02
C ASP A 74 -14.86 -2.24 -16.47
N MET A 75 -15.77 -1.47 -17.04
CA MET A 75 -17.01 -1.99 -17.61
C MET A 75 -16.78 -2.43 -19.06
N THR A 76 -17.28 -3.61 -19.43
CA THR A 76 -17.23 -4.10 -20.81
C THR A 76 -18.16 -3.29 -21.72
N GLU A 77 -17.91 -3.30 -23.02
CA GLU A 77 -18.83 -2.68 -23.99
C GLU A 77 -20.22 -3.33 -23.97
N VAL A 78 -20.29 -4.65 -23.74
CA VAL A 78 -21.56 -5.37 -23.56
C VAL A 78 -22.35 -4.81 -22.37
N SER A 79 -21.68 -4.59 -21.23
CA SER A 79 -22.34 -4.02 -20.05
C SER A 79 -22.75 -2.56 -20.27
N LYS A 80 -21.93 -1.75 -20.95
CA LYS A 80 -22.31 -0.38 -21.34
C LYS A 80 -23.55 -0.37 -22.23
N GLU A 81 -23.65 -1.30 -23.19
CA GLU A 81 -24.81 -1.41 -24.06
C GLU A 81 -26.06 -1.89 -23.31
N ARG A 82 -25.92 -2.86 -22.40
CA ARG A 82 -27.02 -3.27 -21.51
C ARG A 82 -27.52 -2.12 -20.63
N LEU A 83 -26.63 -1.26 -20.13
CA LEU A 83 -27.03 -0.05 -19.41
C LEU A 83 -27.73 0.97 -20.31
N ARG A 84 -27.35 1.04 -21.59
CA ARG A 84 -28.02 1.92 -22.57
C ARG A 84 -29.46 1.51 -22.84
N THR A 85 -29.72 0.21 -22.92
CA THR A 85 -31.05 -0.34 -23.20
C THR A 85 -31.91 -0.55 -21.95
N GLY A 86 -31.29 -0.87 -20.80
CA GLY A 86 -32.01 -1.23 -19.56
C GLY A 86 -32.37 -0.06 -18.63
N ILE A 87 -31.59 1.03 -18.62
CA ILE A 87 -31.87 2.20 -17.76
C ILE A 87 -32.51 3.32 -18.58
N LYS A 88 -33.81 3.58 -18.33
CA LYS A 88 -34.56 4.66 -19.00
C LYS A 88 -34.07 6.06 -18.61
N ASN A 89 -33.60 6.24 -17.37
CA ASN A 89 -33.10 7.53 -16.90
C ASN A 89 -31.69 7.79 -17.45
N ARG A 90 -31.60 8.76 -18.38
CA ARG A 90 -30.36 9.13 -19.07
C ARG A 90 -29.26 9.63 -18.10
N ASP A 91 -29.63 10.35 -17.06
CA ASP A 91 -28.68 10.95 -16.12
C ASP A 91 -28.11 9.90 -15.18
N CYS A 92 -28.97 9.01 -14.66
CA CYS A 92 -28.53 7.84 -13.90
C CYS A 92 -27.52 7.00 -14.71
N ARG A 93 -27.82 6.73 -15.98
CA ARG A 93 -26.91 6.00 -16.87
C ARG A 93 -25.55 6.70 -17.03
N LYS A 94 -25.54 8.02 -17.26
CA LYS A 94 -24.30 8.80 -17.40
C LYS A 94 -23.45 8.73 -16.14
N THR A 95 -24.08 8.87 -14.98
CA THR A 95 -23.42 8.82 -13.67
C THR A 95 -22.76 7.46 -13.42
N VAL A 96 -23.48 6.36 -13.71
CA VAL A 96 -22.94 5.00 -13.56
C VAL A 96 -21.77 4.76 -14.50
N VAL A 97 -21.84 5.16 -15.79
CA VAL A 97 -20.72 4.97 -16.71
C VAL A 97 -19.51 5.81 -16.28
N ALA A 98 -19.74 7.03 -15.79
CA ALA A 98 -18.68 7.93 -15.33
C ALA A 98 -17.99 7.47 -14.04
N SER A 99 -18.57 6.51 -13.29
CA SER A 99 -17.92 5.94 -12.11
C SER A 99 -16.82 4.92 -12.44
N TYR A 100 -16.68 4.53 -13.72
CA TYR A 100 -15.68 3.56 -14.18
C TYR A 100 -14.53 4.24 -14.97
N PRO A 101 -13.27 3.72 -14.91
CA PRO A 101 -12.82 2.64 -14.04
C PRO A 101 -12.99 2.94 -12.55
N ASP A 102 -13.45 1.94 -11.83
CA ASP A 102 -13.42 1.92 -10.36
C ASP A 102 -12.07 1.33 -9.91
N TYR A 103 -11.47 1.94 -8.91
CA TYR A 103 -10.20 1.49 -8.34
C TYR A 103 -10.37 1.25 -6.84
N SER A 104 -9.98 0.08 -6.36
CA SER A 104 -9.85 -0.19 -4.93
C SER A 104 -8.41 -0.46 -4.56
N LEU A 105 -7.91 0.23 -3.54
CA LEU A 105 -6.59 0.02 -2.97
C LEU A 105 -6.75 -0.52 -1.55
N GLU A 106 -6.15 -1.67 -1.31
CA GLU A 106 -6.22 -2.40 -0.05
C GLU A 106 -4.83 -2.55 0.56
N PHE A 107 -4.77 -2.44 1.90
CA PHE A 107 -3.58 -2.56 2.71
C PHE A 107 -3.78 -3.68 3.74
N SER A 108 -2.79 -4.56 3.86
CA SER A 108 -2.71 -5.51 4.98
C SER A 108 -1.70 -5.01 6.01
N ILE A 109 -2.21 -4.59 7.16
CA ILE A 109 -1.44 -4.13 8.31
C ILE A 109 -1.22 -5.33 9.25
N VAL A 110 0.02 -5.53 9.69
CA VAL A 110 0.44 -6.70 10.48
C VAL A 110 1.21 -6.28 11.74
N GLY A 111 1.31 -7.19 12.70
CA GLY A 111 2.04 -6.98 13.94
C GLY A 111 1.26 -6.24 15.03
N GLU A 112 0.01 -5.89 14.76
CA GLU A 112 -0.86 -5.25 15.75
C GLU A 112 -1.62 -6.30 16.56
N HIS A 113 -1.77 -6.04 17.86
CA HIS A 113 -2.57 -6.88 18.76
C HIS A 113 -4.01 -6.36 18.93
N GLN A 114 -4.35 -5.25 18.27
CA GLN A 114 -5.68 -4.63 18.32
C GLN A 114 -6.18 -4.37 16.91
N ALA A 115 -7.50 -4.24 16.79
CA ALA A 115 -8.13 -3.81 15.55
C ALA A 115 -7.67 -2.39 15.21
N VAL A 116 -7.21 -2.19 13.98
CA VAL A 116 -6.75 -0.89 13.47
C VAL A 116 -7.87 -0.25 12.68
N ASN A 117 -8.39 0.86 13.18
CA ASN A 117 -9.21 1.75 12.36
C ASN A 117 -8.40 2.97 11.90
N ILE A 118 -8.49 3.28 10.61
CA ILE A 118 -7.77 4.37 9.94
C ILE A 118 -8.68 5.60 9.88
N LYS A 119 -8.21 6.71 10.43
CA LYS A 119 -8.93 8.00 10.38
C LYS A 119 -8.44 8.94 9.29
N GLN A 120 -7.24 8.71 8.76
CA GLN A 120 -6.66 9.58 7.75
C GLN A 120 -5.70 8.81 6.86
N VAL A 121 -5.73 9.15 5.57
CA VAL A 121 -4.82 8.65 4.54
C VAL A 121 -4.12 9.86 3.92
N ILE A 122 -2.80 9.82 3.86
CA ILE A 122 -1.97 10.85 3.24
C ILE A 122 -1.25 10.23 2.05
N PHE A 123 -1.42 10.83 0.87
CA PHE A 123 -0.67 10.51 -0.33
C PHE A 123 0.44 11.55 -0.46
N ASP A 124 1.69 11.16 -0.19
CA ASP A 124 2.80 12.12 -0.20
C ASP A 124 2.97 12.71 -1.60
N GLY A 125 3.12 14.04 -1.66
CA GLY A 125 3.20 14.78 -2.93
C GLY A 125 1.85 15.07 -3.60
N ILE A 126 0.73 14.60 -3.05
CA ILE A 126 -0.61 14.83 -3.63
C ILE A 126 -1.59 15.33 -2.57
N LYS A 127 -2.18 16.50 -2.81
CA LYS A 127 -3.36 16.93 -2.05
C LYS A 127 -4.57 16.12 -2.52
N ALA A 128 -5.07 15.25 -1.64
CA ALA A 128 -6.23 14.41 -1.86
C ALA A 128 -7.24 14.59 -0.72
N THR A 129 -8.52 14.69 -1.07
CA THR A 129 -9.62 14.90 -0.13
C THR A 129 -10.42 13.60 0.05
N PRO A 130 -10.56 13.07 1.27
CA PRO A 130 -11.38 11.90 1.52
C PRO A 130 -12.87 12.23 1.42
N SER A 131 -13.65 11.19 1.12
CA SER A 131 -15.10 11.14 1.34
C SER A 131 -15.33 10.01 2.34
N ILE A 132 -15.98 10.31 3.46
CA ILE A 132 -16.10 9.39 4.60
C ILE A 132 -17.57 9.00 4.73
N PHE A 133 -17.91 7.83 4.20
CA PHE A 133 -19.26 7.27 4.26
C PHE A 133 -19.23 5.78 3.91
N GLU A 134 -20.28 5.06 4.27
CA GLU A 134 -20.47 3.67 3.88
C GLU A 134 -21.07 3.56 2.48
N LEU A 135 -20.50 2.68 1.65
CA LEU A 135 -21.02 2.38 0.32
C LEU A 135 -22.09 1.28 0.44
N PHE A 136 -23.35 1.68 0.50
CA PHE A 136 -24.51 0.77 0.51
C PHE A 136 -24.94 0.40 -0.92
N GLU A 137 -24.91 1.38 -1.83
CA GLU A 137 -25.23 1.20 -3.25
C GLU A 137 -24.08 1.76 -4.11
N PRO A 138 -23.08 0.92 -4.44
CA PRO A 138 -21.81 1.38 -4.95
C PRO A 138 -21.89 2.17 -6.26
N SER A 139 -22.83 1.84 -7.16
CA SER A 139 -22.84 2.40 -8.52
C SER A 139 -23.11 3.91 -8.57
N TRP A 140 -23.99 4.45 -7.75
CA TRP A 140 -24.27 5.89 -7.72
C TRP A 140 -23.43 6.64 -6.70
N GLN A 141 -23.20 6.06 -5.51
CA GLN A 141 -22.41 6.70 -4.46
C GLN A 141 -20.94 6.87 -4.87
N LEU A 142 -20.44 6.00 -5.75
CA LEU A 142 -19.11 6.18 -6.34
C LEU A 142 -19.00 7.52 -7.09
N ALA A 143 -20.08 8.10 -7.61
CA ALA A 143 -20.05 9.40 -8.26
C ALA A 143 -19.73 10.54 -7.28
N GLU A 144 -20.21 10.45 -6.04
CA GLU A 144 -20.07 11.45 -4.97
C GLU A 144 -18.67 11.47 -4.34
N VAL A 145 -17.87 10.44 -4.60
CA VAL A 145 -16.49 10.35 -4.11
C VAL A 145 -15.65 11.51 -4.69
N ARG A 146 -14.97 12.25 -3.82
CA ARG A 146 -14.07 13.35 -4.18
C ARG A 146 -12.78 12.85 -4.83
N ASP A 147 -11.71 12.67 -4.07
CA ASP A 147 -10.48 12.04 -4.58
C ASP A 147 -10.45 10.54 -4.24
N PHE A 148 -10.87 10.18 -3.03
CA PHE A 148 -11.02 8.80 -2.58
C PHE A 148 -12.11 8.66 -1.52
N GLN A 149 -12.61 7.45 -1.31
CA GLN A 149 -13.56 7.10 -0.26
C GLN A 149 -12.93 6.13 0.73
N MET A 150 -13.26 6.31 1.99
CA MET A 150 -12.96 5.38 3.08
C MET A 150 -14.20 5.22 3.97
N GLY A 151 -14.28 4.06 4.64
CA GLY A 151 -15.35 3.81 5.61
C GLY A 151 -15.26 4.74 6.83
N PRO A 152 -16.34 4.84 7.62
CA PRO A 152 -16.35 5.68 8.80
C PRO A 152 -15.48 5.13 9.94
N ILE A 153 -15.07 6.01 10.85
CA ILE A 153 -14.05 5.75 11.89
C ILE A 153 -14.63 4.98 13.10
N ASP A 154 -15.94 4.81 13.14
CA ASP A 154 -16.68 4.23 14.26
C ASP A 154 -17.23 2.82 13.99
N VAL A 155 -16.98 2.26 12.79
CA VAL A 155 -17.35 0.87 12.48
C VAL A 155 -16.70 -0.04 13.50
N ASN A 156 -17.53 -0.74 14.28
CA ASN A 156 -17.10 -1.72 15.28
C ASN A 156 -16.21 -1.18 16.41
N CYS A 157 -16.53 0.00 16.96
CA CYS A 157 -15.85 0.61 18.12
C CYS A 157 -15.55 -0.35 19.29
N LYS A 158 -16.41 -1.36 19.52
CA LYS A 158 -16.22 -2.37 20.56
C LYS A 158 -14.95 -3.20 20.35
N PHE A 159 -14.60 -3.53 19.11
CA PHE A 159 -13.42 -4.31 18.77
C PHE A 159 -12.11 -3.53 18.91
N LEU A 160 -12.15 -2.20 18.82
CA LEU A 160 -10.96 -1.34 19.00
C LEU A 160 -10.41 -1.40 20.43
N LYS A 161 -11.25 -1.76 21.41
CA LYS A 161 -10.85 -1.89 22.82
C LYS A 161 -10.25 -3.26 23.15
N PHE A 162 -10.41 -4.25 22.27
CA PHE A 162 -9.98 -5.61 22.54
C PHE A 162 -8.50 -5.80 22.15
N VAL A 163 -7.72 -6.38 23.07
CA VAL A 163 -6.32 -6.77 22.85
C VAL A 163 -6.25 -8.27 22.69
N PHE A 164 -5.85 -8.73 21.50
CA PHE A 164 -5.64 -10.13 21.21
C PHE A 164 -4.27 -10.59 21.75
N PRO A 165 -4.19 -11.82 22.30
CA PRO A 165 -2.92 -12.39 22.77
C PRO A 165 -1.95 -12.70 21.63
N MET A 166 -2.46 -12.76 20.39
CA MET A 166 -1.70 -12.96 19.16
C MET A 166 -1.85 -11.75 18.24
N SER A 167 -0.84 -11.51 17.40
CA SER A 167 -0.92 -10.46 16.38
C SER A 167 -2.02 -10.78 15.38
N ILE A 168 -2.81 -9.79 15.01
CA ILE A 168 -3.88 -9.91 14.02
C ILE A 168 -3.53 -9.16 12.73
N ASN A 169 -4.12 -9.63 11.64
CA ASN A 169 -4.01 -8.99 10.33
C ASN A 169 -5.20 -8.04 10.15
N ASN A 170 -4.91 -6.76 9.98
CA ASN A 170 -5.90 -5.73 9.74
C ASN A 170 -5.92 -5.41 8.25
N THR A 171 -7.10 -5.47 7.63
CA THR A 171 -7.28 -5.08 6.23
C THR A 171 -8.00 -3.74 6.17
N PHE A 172 -7.42 -2.80 5.43
CA PHE A 172 -8.02 -1.49 5.19
C PHE A 172 -8.13 -1.25 3.68
N THR A 173 -9.31 -0.88 3.21
CA THR A 173 -9.60 -0.71 1.78
C THR A 173 -10.19 0.67 1.53
N ILE A 174 -9.70 1.34 0.49
CA ILE A 174 -10.20 2.62 0.00
C ILE A 174 -10.56 2.52 -1.47
N ARG A 175 -11.56 3.31 -1.89
CA ARG A 175 -11.90 3.49 -3.31
C ARG A 175 -11.24 4.75 -3.83
N LEU A 176 -10.57 4.68 -4.97
CA LEU A 176 -9.88 5.81 -5.58
C LEU A 176 -10.65 6.28 -6.81
N LYS A 177 -10.83 7.59 -6.96
CA LYS A 177 -11.28 8.14 -8.25
C LYS A 177 -10.15 8.08 -9.26
N LYS A 178 -10.50 7.90 -10.53
CA LYS A 178 -9.56 7.96 -11.67
C LYS A 178 -8.63 9.18 -11.59
N ARG A 179 -9.17 10.37 -11.27
CA ARG A 179 -8.36 11.60 -11.15
C ARG A 179 -7.23 11.46 -10.13
N LEU A 180 -7.46 10.81 -9.00
CA LEU A 180 -6.41 10.56 -8.00
C LEU A 180 -5.40 9.54 -8.51
N VAL A 181 -5.84 8.49 -9.19
CA VAL A 181 -4.96 7.50 -9.82
C VAL A 181 -4.06 8.16 -10.88
N ASP A 182 -4.60 9.06 -11.69
CA ASP A 182 -3.82 9.81 -12.69
C ASP A 182 -2.76 10.71 -12.02
N LYS A 183 -3.11 11.39 -10.91
CA LYS A 183 -2.15 12.16 -10.10
C LYS A 183 -1.05 11.25 -9.52
N LEU A 184 -1.42 10.07 -9.02
CA LEU A 184 -0.48 9.06 -8.50
C LEU A 184 0.43 8.52 -9.60
N ARG A 185 -0.08 8.30 -10.81
CA ARG A 185 0.70 7.85 -11.99
C ARG A 185 1.79 8.85 -12.37
N ALA A 186 1.58 10.15 -12.12
CA ALA A 186 2.55 11.19 -12.41
C ALA A 186 3.69 11.29 -11.38
N GLN A 187 3.55 10.69 -10.19
CA GLN A 187 4.60 10.73 -9.17
C GLN A 187 5.80 9.84 -9.55
N PRO A 188 7.03 10.17 -9.13
CA PRO A 188 8.17 9.27 -9.35
C PRO A 188 8.05 7.97 -8.57
N ARG A 189 7.48 8.03 -7.36
CA ARG A 189 7.29 6.90 -6.44
C ARG A 189 5.96 7.06 -5.71
N ILE A 190 5.45 5.97 -5.12
CA ILE A 190 4.22 6.00 -4.33
C ILE A 190 4.60 5.88 -2.86
N LYS A 191 4.24 6.89 -2.07
CA LYS A 191 4.34 6.85 -0.62
C LYS A 191 3.01 7.23 0.00
N ILE A 192 2.51 6.35 0.86
CA ILE A 192 1.20 6.47 1.49
C ILE A 192 1.37 6.28 2.99
N THR A 193 0.81 7.21 3.76
CA THR A 193 0.76 7.13 5.22
C THR A 193 -0.68 6.92 5.66
N LEU A 194 -0.94 5.83 6.36
CA LEU A 194 -2.21 5.57 7.05
C LEU A 194 -2.05 5.99 8.51
N ILE A 195 -3.00 6.76 9.04
CA ILE A 195 -3.00 7.21 10.43
C ILE A 195 -4.21 6.60 11.11
N SER A 196 -3.98 5.80 12.16
CA SER A 196 -5.05 5.19 12.93
C SER A 196 -5.76 6.16 13.84
N HIS A 197 -6.90 5.75 14.39
CA HIS A 197 -7.63 6.50 15.41
C HIS A 197 -6.71 6.92 16.59
N ASN A 198 -5.83 6.01 17.02
CA ASN A 198 -4.81 6.21 18.06
C ASN A 198 -3.55 6.96 17.61
N ASN A 199 -3.59 7.65 16.47
CA ASN A 199 -2.47 8.41 15.88
C ASN A 199 -1.24 7.58 15.50
N LYS A 200 -1.34 6.24 15.49
CA LYS A 200 -0.26 5.38 15.00
C LYS A 200 -0.16 5.49 13.49
N LYS A 201 1.06 5.61 12.97
CA LYS A 201 1.34 5.78 11.55
C LYS A 201 1.81 4.46 10.94
N PHE A 202 1.24 4.10 9.79
CA PHE A 202 1.65 2.97 8.97
C PHE A 202 2.05 3.52 7.61
N ILE A 203 3.30 3.32 7.22
CA ILE A 203 3.88 3.95 6.04
C ILE A 203 4.27 2.85 5.06
N VAL A 204 3.87 3.02 3.79
CA VAL A 204 4.38 2.23 2.67
C VAL A 204 5.01 3.18 1.67
N GLU A 205 6.20 2.81 1.19
CA GLU A 205 6.91 3.50 0.13
C GLU A 205 7.40 2.45 -0.87
N THR A 206 6.97 2.59 -2.12
CA THR A 206 7.31 1.66 -3.21
C THR A 206 7.51 2.42 -4.51
N ASP A 207 8.09 1.76 -5.49
CA ASP A 207 8.15 2.27 -6.85
C ASP A 207 6.74 2.51 -7.39
N ASN A 208 6.60 3.41 -8.37
CA ASN A 208 5.29 3.73 -8.92
C ASN A 208 4.75 2.59 -9.80
N PHE A 209 4.11 1.60 -9.17
CA PHE A 209 3.49 0.46 -9.83
C PHE A 209 2.31 0.86 -10.73
N ILE A 210 1.60 1.96 -10.39
CA ILE A 210 0.51 2.49 -11.23
C ILE A 210 1.07 2.93 -12.58
N LYS A 211 2.21 3.64 -12.58
CA LYS A 211 2.93 4.04 -13.80
C LYS A 211 3.56 2.85 -14.50
N LYS A 212 4.33 2.03 -13.77
CA LYS A 212 5.08 0.88 -14.31
C LYS A 212 4.18 -0.11 -15.05
N TYR A 213 2.99 -0.37 -14.51
CA TYR A 213 2.08 -1.36 -15.07
C TYR A 213 0.89 -0.74 -15.79
N SER A 214 0.85 0.57 -16.03
CA SER A 214 -0.22 1.24 -16.79
C SER A 214 -1.62 0.92 -16.26
N PHE A 215 -1.83 1.18 -14.97
CA PHE A 215 -3.16 1.15 -14.33
C PHE A 215 -3.97 2.40 -14.70
#